data_AF-A0AA51C8B8-F1
#
_entry.id   AF-A0AA51C8B8-F1
#
_cell.length_a   1.000
_cell.length_b   1.000
_cell.length_c   1.000
_cell.angle_alpha   90.00
_cell.angle_beta   90.00
_cell.angle_gamma   90.00
#
_symmetry.space_group_name_H-M   'P 1'
#
loop_
_entity.id
_entity.type
_entity.pdbx_description
1 polymer ?
#
loop_
_entity_poly.entity_id
_entity_poly.type
_entity_poly.pdbx_seq_one_letter_code
_entity_poly.pdbx_strand_id
1 'polypeptide(L)' 'MSIDEKKAARWEEFREQTLEIAARRNSPEFDAYIGSLTERAWKHVISEGKLNSQNAEATMWKFFCEDQKNR' A
#
# COMPACT_ATOMS: atom_id res chain seq x y z
N MET A 1 -20.03 17.58 -1.24
CA MET A 1 -19.06 16.48 -1.12
C MET A 1 -18.79 16.26 0.35
N SER A 2 -19.18 15.10 0.87
CA SER A 2 -18.96 14.73 2.26
C SER A 2 -17.46 14.48 2.49
N ILE A 3 -16.99 14.76 3.70
CA ILE A 3 -15.57 14.58 4.09
C ILE A 3 -15.13 13.10 3.91
N ASP A 4 -16.08 12.18 3.94
CA ASP A 4 -15.88 10.74 3.75
C ASP A 4 -15.47 10.37 2.32
N GLU A 5 -16.09 10.97 1.30
CA GLU A 5 -15.74 10.74 -0.12
C GLU A 5 -14.32 11.23 -0.44
N LYS A 6 -13.89 12.35 0.17
CA LYS A 6 -12.52 12.86 -0.02
C LYS A 6 -11.46 11.93 0.60
N LYS A 7 -11.81 11.20 1.65
CA LYS A 7 -10.91 10.21 2.27
C LYS A 7 -10.93 8.89 1.49
N ALA A 8 -12.07 8.53 0.91
CA ALA A 8 -12.21 7.38 0.02
C ALA A 8 -11.35 7.54 -1.25
N ALA A 9 -11.51 8.63 -2.00
CA ALA A 9 -10.72 8.89 -3.21
C ALA A 9 -9.20 8.91 -2.93
N ARG A 10 -8.81 9.43 -1.76
CA ARG A 10 -7.40 9.58 -1.38
C ARG A 10 -6.68 8.25 -1.13
N TRP A 11 -7.39 7.17 -0.76
CA TRP A 11 -6.74 5.86 -0.59
C TRP A 11 -6.68 5.05 -1.88
N GLU A 12 -7.65 5.23 -2.78
CA GLU A 12 -7.62 4.61 -4.11
C GLU A 12 -6.45 5.16 -4.93
N GLU A 13 -6.31 6.49 -4.99
CA GLU A 13 -5.18 7.13 -5.68
C GLU A 13 -3.83 6.72 -5.06
N PHE A 14 -3.76 6.63 -3.74
CA PHE A 14 -2.55 6.20 -3.04
C PHE A 14 -2.20 4.73 -3.33
N ARG A 15 -3.21 3.86 -3.34
CA ARG A 15 -3.07 2.45 -3.71
C ARG A 15 -2.54 2.31 -5.12
N GLU A 16 -3.13 3.01 -6.09
CA GLU A 16 -2.71 2.95 -7.49
C GLU A 16 -1.27 3.42 -7.66
N GLN A 17 -0.88 4.54 -7.04
CA GLN A 17 0.50 5.03 -7.08
C GLN A 17 1.48 4.05 -6.44
N THR A 18 1.14 3.46 -5.30
CA THR A 18 1.99 2.46 -4.63
C THR A 18 2.10 1.18 -5.46
N LEU A 19 1.03 0.73 -6.10
CA LEU A 19 1.03 -0.42 -7.02
C LEU A 19 1.91 -0.14 -8.25
N GLU A 20 1.86 1.05 -8.83
CA GLU A 20 2.74 1.43 -9.95
C GLU A 20 4.22 1.36 -9.57
N ILE A 21 4.57 1.76 -8.35
CA ILE A 21 5.95 1.68 -7.84
C ILE A 21 6.32 0.21 -7.59
N ALA A 22 5.43 -0.57 -6.98
CA ALA A 22 5.64 -1.99 -6.72
C ALA A 22 5.80 -2.79 -8.03
N ALA A 23 5.03 -2.47 -9.07
CA ALA A 23 5.13 -3.10 -10.38
C ALA A 23 6.51 -2.89 -11.02
N ARG A 24 7.15 -1.74 -10.81
CA ARG A 24 8.53 -1.48 -11.26
C ARG A 24 9.56 -2.38 -10.58
N ARG A 25 9.26 -2.90 -9.39
CA ARG A 25 10.12 -3.84 -8.65
C ARG A 25 10.11 -5.26 -9.26
N ASN A 26 9.18 -5.54 -10.17
CA ASN A 26 9.08 -6.80 -10.93
C ASN A 26 9.06 -8.05 -10.00
N SER A 27 8.33 -7.96 -8.88
CA SER A 27 8.18 -9.05 -7.91
C SER A 27 6.73 -9.55 -7.89
N PRO A 28 6.40 -10.68 -8.54
CA PRO A 28 5.02 -11.16 -8.63
C PRO A 28 4.42 -11.54 -7.27
N GLU A 29 5.24 -12.04 -6.34
CA GLU A 29 4.79 -12.40 -4.99
C GLU A 29 4.40 -11.15 -4.18
N PHE A 30 5.13 -10.06 -4.38
CA PHE A 30 4.86 -8.79 -3.73
C PHE A 30 3.66 -8.07 -4.34
N ASP A 31 3.49 -8.17 -5.67
CA ASP A 31 2.30 -7.69 -6.35
C ASP A 31 1.04 -8.40 -5.83
N ALA A 32 1.09 -9.73 -5.68
CA ALA A 32 0.03 -10.51 -5.04
C ALA A 32 -0.19 -10.11 -3.58
N TYR A 33 0.87 -9.86 -2.81
CA TYR A 33 0.79 -9.42 -1.42
C TYR A 33 0.09 -8.06 -1.30
N ILE A 34 0.54 -7.04 -2.04
CA ILE A 34 -0.07 -5.71 -2.03
C ILE A 34 -1.50 -5.76 -2.59
N GLY A 35 -1.74 -6.55 -3.64
CA GLY A 35 -3.07 -6.78 -4.20
C GLY A 35 -4.05 -7.42 -3.22
N SER A 36 -3.55 -8.23 -2.27
CA SER A 36 -4.36 -8.86 -1.22
C SER A 36 -4.69 -7.92 -0.05
N LEU A 37 -4.08 -6.73 0.03
CA LEU A 37 -4.33 -5.79 1.11
C LEU A 37 -5.75 -5.21 1.04
N THR A 38 -6.45 -5.29 2.17
CA THR A 38 -7.80 -4.73 2.29
C THR A 38 -7.79 -3.21 2.33
N GLU A 39 -8.93 -2.59 1.99
CA GLU A 39 -9.15 -1.14 2.14
C GLU A 39 -8.72 -0.62 3.53
N ARG A 40 -9.05 -1.37 4.59
CA ARG A 40 -8.71 -0.99 5.97
C ARG A 40 -7.20 -0.91 6.19
N ALA A 41 -6.41 -1.79 5.56
CA ALA A 41 -4.95 -1.72 5.62
C ALA A 41 -4.43 -0.46 4.91
N TRP A 42 -4.94 -0.15 3.73
CA TRP A 42 -4.60 1.08 3.00
C TRP A 42 -4.97 2.34 3.78
N LYS A 43 -6.19 2.39 4.32
CA LYS A 43 -6.64 3.49 5.17
C LYS A 43 -5.78 3.63 6.42
N HIS A 44 -5.32 2.52 7.02
CA HIS A 44 -4.41 2.56 8.17
C HIS A 44 -3.04 3.16 7.80
N VAL A 45 -2.43 2.70 6.71
CA VAL A 45 -1.15 3.22 6.20
C VAL A 45 -1.22 4.71 5.89
N ILE A 46 -2.33 5.16 5.29
CA ILE A 46 -2.56 6.59 5.00
C ILE A 46 -2.84 7.38 6.28
N SER A 47 -3.61 6.81 7.20
CA SER A 47 -3.95 7.45 8.48
C SER A 47 -2.74 7.60 9.39
N GLU A 48 -1.72 6.76 9.26
CA GLU A 48 -0.43 6.96 9.93
C GLU A 48 0.31 8.22 9.43
N GLY A 49 -0.18 8.86 8.35
CA GLY A 49 0.07 10.26 8.02
C GLY A 49 1.50 10.65 7.65
N LYS A 50 2.44 9.70 7.67
CA LYS A 50 3.89 9.94 7.48
C LYS A 50 4.47 9.26 6.24
N LEU A 51 3.66 8.53 5.48
CA LEU A 51 4.13 7.75 4.33
C LEU A 51 3.55 8.35 3.04
N ASN A 52 4.45 8.78 2.14
CA ASN A 52 4.12 8.99 0.74
C ASN A 52 4.10 7.63 0.01
N SER A 53 3.59 7.57 -1.22
CA SER A 53 3.40 6.32 -1.97
C SER A 53 4.70 5.50 -2.14
N GLN A 54 5.87 6.16 -2.18
CA GLN A 54 7.19 5.51 -2.21
C GLN A 54 7.59 4.90 -0.85
N ASN A 55 7.42 5.65 0.24
CA ASN A 55 7.71 5.16 1.58
C ASN A 55 6.74 4.04 1.98
N ALA A 56 5.49 4.12 1.53
CA ALA A 56 4.48 3.10 1.71
C ALA A 56 4.89 1.80 1.03
N GLU A 57 5.32 1.88 -0.24
CA GLU A 57 5.84 0.74 -0.99
C GLU A 57 7.06 0.12 -0.28
N ALA A 58 8.03 0.94 0.13
CA ALA A 58 9.22 0.45 0.84
C ALA A 58 8.89 -0.20 2.18
N THR A 59 7.91 0.34 2.91
CA THR A 59 7.43 -0.20 4.17
C THR A 59 6.70 -1.53 3.95
N MET A 60 5.80 -1.60 2.98
CA MET A 60 5.10 -2.83 2.60
C MET A 60 6.08 -3.90 2.14
N TRP A 61 7.10 -3.53 1.36
CA TRP A 61 8.16 -4.43 0.93
C TRP A 61 8.93 -5.02 2.11
N LYS A 62 9.25 -4.18 3.10
CA LYS A 62 9.91 -4.64 4.33
C LYS A 62 9.03 -5.64 5.08
N PHE A 63 7.75 -5.33 5.30
CA PHE A 63 6.80 -6.24 5.94
C PHE A 63 6.65 -7.55 5.18
N PHE A 64 6.55 -7.50 3.85
CA PHE A 64 6.51 -8.68 3.00
C PHE A 64 7.78 -9.54 3.17
N CYS A 65 8.96 -8.93 3.15
CA CYS A 65 10.23 -9.64 3.37
C CYS A 65 10.33 -10.24 4.79
N GLU A 66 9.80 -9.58 5.80
CA GLU A 66 9.76 -10.09 7.18
C GLU A 66 8.76 -11.25 7.31
N ASP A 67 7.59 -11.16 6.69
CA ASP A 67 6.58 -12.22 6.64
C ASP A 67 7.11 -13.49 5.96
N GLN A 68 7.80 -13.34 4.82
CA GLN A 68 8.46 -14.44 4.12
C GLN A 68 9.56 -15.12 4.94
N LYS A 69 10.26 -14.39 5.81
CA LYS A 69 11.30 -14.95 6.68
C LYS A 69 10.74 -15.72 7.88
N ASN A 70 9.51 -15.42 8.28
CA ASN A 70 8.83 -16.08 9.40
C ASN A 70 7.96 -17.27 8.97
N ARG A 71 7.98 -17.63 7.68
CA ARG A 71 7.21 -18.71 7.08
C ARG A 71 8.05 -19.96 6.88
#